data_AF-A0A1B6J6T0-F1
#
_entry.id   AF-A0A1B6J6T0-F1
#
_cell.length_a   1.000
_cell.length_b   1.000
_cell.length_c   1.000
_cell.angle_alpha   90.00
_cell.angle_beta   90.00
_cell.angle_gamma   90.00
#
_symmetry.space_group_name_H-M   'P 1'
#
loop_
_entity.id
_entity.type
_entity.pdbx_description
1 polymer ?
#
loop_
_entity_poly.entity_id
_entity_poly.type
_entity_poly.pdbx_seq_one_letter_code
_entity_poly.pdbx_strand_id
1 'polypeptide(L)'
;PALEQVFLERKPCEIDPTRVKDPAVIQTNMENLKDYVQRIFQAITSSALHCPTLMCQVFHDLRQLATSYFPDNREVRYSVVSGFIFLRFFAPAILGPRLFDLTTEQIDSQTNRTLTLISKTIQSLCNLVSARTPRCNEDYMVCMYQAFYTETHVTAVRQFLEIISATSNPTQRNLDTAVVLKEGVLTKRAQGRKRFGRKNFKARYFRLTTQDLTYSKHKGKEPLCNIPLVDILAVERVQEESFKKNNMFQIVQPERVLYLQASNCVEEKEWVDVLAKICRTNDHRLDKYHPGAFISGHWICCKVAAEGAEGCTQVSTSLDLHMNVDTETELARLHSLIITHIDRLENVMQACECQAVYTGDICFLPSSMIEDVQSCFKTLTALREAAFVLEQEHRAYLRSIARETKYGSKQAPIGDDNYLVLAGRLSCLDSSSLRRPC
;
A
#
# COMPACT_ATOMS: atom_id res chain seq x y z
N PRO A 1 6.45 8.65 -2.73
CA PRO A 1 7.30 8.99 -3.90
C PRO A 1 6.68 9.99 -4.90
N ALA A 2 5.60 9.66 -5.61
CA ALA A 2 5.08 10.55 -6.67
C ALA A 2 4.56 11.90 -6.12
N LEU A 3 3.85 11.89 -4.99
CA LEU A 3 3.39 13.11 -4.31
C LEU A 3 4.53 13.89 -3.64
N GLU A 4 5.56 13.22 -3.11
CA GLU A 4 6.73 13.90 -2.54
C GLU A 4 7.42 14.80 -3.56
N GLN A 5 7.52 14.36 -4.83
CA GLN A 5 8.08 15.19 -5.89
C GLN A 5 7.29 16.49 -6.10
N VAL A 6 5.96 16.48 -5.91
CA VAL A 6 5.15 17.69 -5.96
C VAL A 6 5.52 18.64 -4.82
N PHE A 7 5.74 18.12 -3.62
CA PHE A 7 6.15 18.93 -2.46
C PHE A 7 7.57 19.47 -2.54
N LEU A 8 8.48 18.73 -3.18
CA LEU A 8 9.87 19.12 -3.39
C LEU A 8 10.02 20.17 -4.50
N GLU A 9 9.40 19.93 -5.65
CA GLU A 9 9.60 20.79 -6.83
C GLU A 9 8.70 22.04 -6.81
N ARG A 10 7.50 21.95 -6.23
CA ARG A 10 6.52 23.05 -6.09
C ARG A 10 6.26 23.84 -7.39
N LYS A 11 6.29 23.19 -8.56
CA LYS A 11 6.11 23.87 -9.85
C LYS A 11 4.69 24.46 -9.98
N PRO A 12 4.54 25.67 -10.56
CA PRO A 12 3.24 26.26 -10.82
C PRO A 12 2.49 25.44 -11.88
N CYS A 13 1.21 25.17 -11.61
CA CYS A 13 0.33 24.37 -12.47
C CYS A 13 -1.01 25.07 -12.72
N GLU A 14 -1.13 26.37 -12.43
CA GLU A 14 -2.38 27.12 -12.68
C GLU A 14 -2.57 27.32 -14.18
N ILE A 15 -3.71 26.85 -14.67
CA ILE A 15 -4.08 26.85 -16.10
C ILE A 15 -5.39 27.60 -16.37
N ASP A 16 -6.04 28.13 -15.33
CA ASP A 16 -7.22 28.99 -15.46
C ASP A 16 -6.79 30.40 -15.93
N PRO A 17 -7.16 30.84 -17.15
CA PRO A 17 -6.77 32.15 -17.68
C PRO A 17 -7.22 33.32 -16.80
N THR A 18 -8.27 33.15 -15.99
CA THR A 18 -8.76 34.19 -15.08
C THR A 18 -7.91 34.36 -13.83
N ARG A 19 -7.07 33.36 -13.51
CA ARG A 19 -6.22 33.33 -12.30
C ARG A 19 -4.73 33.56 -12.61
N VAL A 20 -4.35 33.50 -13.89
CA VAL A 20 -2.97 33.70 -14.34
C VAL A 20 -2.78 35.13 -14.83
N LYS A 21 -1.74 35.81 -14.34
CA LYS A 21 -1.41 37.19 -14.73
C LYS A 21 -0.84 37.28 -16.15
N ASP A 22 -0.03 36.30 -16.55
CA ASP A 22 0.61 36.23 -17.86
C ASP A 22 0.17 34.96 -18.62
N PRO A 23 -0.65 35.09 -19.68
CA PRO A 23 -1.11 33.97 -20.48
C PRO A 23 0.01 33.12 -21.10
N ALA A 24 1.22 33.68 -21.31
CA ALA A 24 2.34 32.94 -21.87
C ALA A 24 2.80 31.78 -20.97
N VAL A 25 2.58 31.91 -19.65
CA VAL A 25 2.98 30.91 -18.64
C VAL A 25 2.00 29.72 -18.59
N ILE A 26 0.78 29.88 -19.11
CA ILE A 26 -0.26 28.83 -19.09
C ILE A 26 0.24 27.56 -19.79
N GLN A 27 0.95 27.70 -20.91
CA GLN A 27 1.49 26.56 -21.65
C GLN A 27 2.51 25.77 -20.81
N THR A 28 3.44 26.47 -20.15
CA THR A 28 4.43 25.83 -19.26
C THR A 28 3.76 25.19 -18.04
N ASN A 29 2.79 25.87 -17.43
CA ASN A 29 2.03 25.33 -16.29
C ASN A 29 1.23 24.08 -16.68
N MET A 30 0.69 24.04 -17.90
CA MET A 30 0.00 22.88 -18.46
C MET A 30 0.95 21.68 -18.61
N GLU A 31 2.18 21.90 -19.07
CA GLU A 31 3.20 20.86 -19.17
C GLU A 31 3.62 20.32 -17.80
N ASN A 32 3.81 21.21 -16.81
CA ASN A 32 4.08 20.82 -15.42
C ASN A 32 2.96 19.95 -14.86
N LEU A 33 1.70 20.37 -15.06
CA LEU A 33 0.53 19.64 -14.58
C LEU A 33 0.41 18.26 -15.25
N LYS A 34 0.69 18.17 -16.55
CA LYS A 34 0.72 16.91 -17.29
C LYS A 34 1.75 15.95 -16.71
N ASP A 35 2.97 16.41 -16.44
CA ASP A 35 4.02 15.57 -15.86
C ASP A 35 3.61 15.02 -14.48
N TYR A 36 3.08 15.87 -13.58
CA TYR A 36 2.62 15.40 -12.27
C TYR A 36 1.46 14.41 -12.35
N VAL A 37 0.45 14.70 -13.17
CA VAL A 37 -0.69 13.79 -13.35
C VAL A 37 -0.23 12.45 -13.92
N GLN A 38 0.67 12.44 -14.91
CA GLN A 38 1.19 11.22 -15.51
C GLN A 38 1.92 10.35 -14.49
N ARG A 39 2.81 10.95 -13.69
CA ARG A 39 3.58 10.22 -12.65
C ARG A 39 2.66 9.61 -11.59
N ILE A 40 1.69 10.38 -11.10
CA ILE A 40 0.73 9.91 -10.09
C ILE A 40 -0.18 8.83 -10.68
N PHE A 41 -0.67 9.01 -11.91
CA PHE A 41 -1.49 8.03 -12.61
C PHE A 41 -0.76 6.68 -12.78
N GLN A 42 0.51 6.72 -13.21
CA GLN A 42 1.34 5.51 -13.35
C GLN A 42 1.60 4.84 -12.01
N ALA A 43 1.88 5.62 -10.95
CA ALA A 43 2.07 5.09 -9.61
C ALA A 43 0.80 4.38 -9.10
N ILE A 44 -0.39 4.96 -9.34
CA ILE A 44 -1.65 4.33 -8.96
C ILE A 44 -1.89 3.05 -9.77
N THR A 45 -1.83 3.11 -11.10
CA THR A 45 -2.18 1.97 -11.97
C THR A 45 -1.21 0.78 -11.86
N SER A 46 0.05 1.01 -11.51
CA SER A 46 1.03 -0.05 -11.23
C SER A 46 0.96 -0.62 -9.80
N SER A 47 0.22 0.01 -8.89
CA SER A 47 0.12 -0.40 -7.48
C SER A 47 -0.88 -1.54 -7.21
N ALA A 48 -1.59 -2.05 -8.22
CA ALA A 48 -2.69 -3.02 -8.03
C ALA A 48 -2.30 -4.26 -7.20
N LEU A 49 -1.07 -4.77 -7.37
CA LEU A 49 -0.57 -5.92 -6.63
C LEU A 49 -0.27 -5.60 -5.14
N HIS A 50 -0.07 -4.34 -4.79
CA HIS A 50 0.12 -3.86 -3.42
C HIS A 50 -1.22 -3.59 -2.69
N CYS A 51 -2.35 -3.60 -3.41
CA CYS A 51 -3.66 -3.38 -2.78
C CYS A 51 -3.92 -4.44 -1.69
N PRO A 52 -4.30 -4.05 -0.46
CA PRO A 52 -4.61 -5.00 0.60
C PRO A 52 -5.68 -5.99 0.14
N THR A 53 -5.47 -7.25 0.44
CA THR A 53 -6.32 -8.36 0.01
C THR A 53 -7.73 -8.32 0.58
N LEU A 54 -7.90 -7.80 1.79
CA LEU A 54 -9.23 -7.53 2.34
C LEU A 54 -9.99 -6.51 1.49
N MET A 55 -9.32 -5.45 1.04
CA MET A 55 -9.93 -4.50 0.11
C MET A 55 -10.25 -5.17 -1.22
N CYS A 56 -9.36 -6.04 -1.74
CA CYS A 56 -9.63 -6.78 -2.96
C CYS A 56 -10.89 -7.67 -2.84
N GLN A 57 -11.08 -8.32 -1.70
CA GLN A 57 -12.28 -9.12 -1.43
C GLN A 57 -13.54 -8.24 -1.41
N VAL A 58 -13.50 -7.10 -0.70
CA VAL A 58 -14.64 -6.16 -0.69
C VAL A 58 -14.96 -5.67 -2.11
N PHE A 59 -13.95 -5.35 -2.91
CA PHE A 59 -14.15 -4.92 -4.30
C PHE A 59 -14.69 -6.03 -5.19
N HIS A 60 -14.28 -7.28 -4.96
CA HIS A 60 -14.85 -8.42 -5.64
C HIS A 60 -16.34 -8.59 -5.32
N ASP A 61 -16.70 -8.58 -4.04
CA ASP A 61 -18.09 -8.75 -3.60
C ASP A 61 -18.98 -7.63 -4.14
N LEU A 62 -18.50 -6.39 -4.09
CA LEU A 62 -19.19 -5.23 -4.69
C LEU A 62 -19.41 -5.40 -6.20
N ARG A 63 -18.40 -5.90 -6.92
CA ARG A 63 -18.50 -6.16 -8.36
C ARG A 63 -19.49 -7.28 -8.68
N GLN A 64 -19.51 -8.35 -7.87
CA GLN A 64 -20.46 -9.46 -8.03
C GLN A 64 -21.90 -8.99 -7.79
N LEU A 65 -22.12 -8.23 -6.72
CA LEU A 65 -23.42 -7.61 -6.43
C LEU A 65 -23.85 -6.65 -7.56
N ALA A 66 -22.95 -5.81 -8.05
CA ALA A 66 -23.27 -4.94 -9.18
C ALA A 66 -23.68 -5.74 -10.43
N THR A 67 -23.01 -6.86 -10.69
CA THR A 67 -23.34 -7.75 -11.81
C THR A 67 -24.70 -8.43 -11.63
N SER A 68 -25.06 -8.82 -10.41
CA SER A 68 -26.36 -9.46 -10.14
C SER A 68 -27.53 -8.47 -10.19
N TYR A 69 -27.34 -7.23 -9.70
CA TYR A 69 -28.38 -6.20 -9.67
C TYR A 69 -28.52 -5.43 -10.98
N PHE A 70 -27.45 -5.29 -11.77
CA PHE A 70 -27.43 -4.53 -13.03
C PHE A 70 -26.85 -5.32 -14.21
N PRO A 71 -27.44 -6.47 -14.59
CA PRO A 71 -26.88 -7.38 -15.60
C PRO A 71 -26.74 -6.73 -16.99
N ASP A 72 -27.64 -5.82 -17.35
CA ASP A 72 -27.64 -5.14 -18.66
C ASP A 72 -26.61 -4.01 -18.75
N ASN A 73 -26.12 -3.50 -17.61
CA ASN A 73 -25.17 -2.39 -17.57
C ASN A 73 -23.79 -2.84 -17.09
N ARG A 74 -23.02 -3.38 -18.04
CA ARG A 74 -21.66 -3.88 -17.82
C ARG A 74 -20.68 -2.83 -17.33
N GLU A 75 -20.97 -1.54 -17.38
CA GLU A 75 -20.04 -0.51 -16.92
C GLU A 75 -20.21 -0.22 -15.42
N VAL A 76 -21.39 -0.54 -14.85
CA VAL A 76 -21.67 -0.38 -13.42
C VAL A 76 -20.73 -1.22 -12.56
N ARG A 77 -20.31 -2.40 -13.05
CA ARG A 77 -19.39 -3.30 -12.33
C ARG A 77 -18.01 -2.68 -12.09
N TYR A 78 -17.54 -1.82 -13.00
CA TYR A 78 -16.30 -1.05 -12.80
C TYR A 78 -16.58 0.25 -12.05
N SER A 79 -17.74 0.85 -12.27
CA SER A 79 -18.16 2.11 -11.65
C SER A 79 -18.24 2.00 -10.14
N VAL A 80 -18.76 0.89 -9.60
CA VAL A 80 -18.86 0.68 -8.15
C VAL A 80 -17.49 0.66 -7.50
N VAL A 81 -16.55 -0.11 -8.05
CA VAL A 81 -15.18 -0.22 -7.52
C VAL A 81 -14.43 1.12 -7.69
N SER A 82 -14.51 1.72 -8.88
CA SER A 82 -13.90 3.02 -9.19
C SER A 82 -14.39 4.12 -8.23
N GLY A 83 -15.69 4.15 -7.94
CA GLY A 83 -16.30 5.10 -7.03
C GLY A 83 -15.86 4.95 -5.57
N PHE A 84 -15.37 3.79 -5.15
CA PHE A 84 -14.73 3.66 -3.83
C PHE A 84 -13.25 4.05 -3.90
N ILE A 85 -12.49 3.42 -4.79
CA ILE A 85 -11.02 3.55 -4.75
C ILE A 85 -10.52 4.90 -5.27
N PHE A 86 -11.14 5.49 -6.29
CA PHE A 86 -10.72 6.78 -6.81
C PHE A 86 -11.43 7.94 -6.10
N LEU A 87 -12.75 7.91 -6.04
CA LEU A 87 -13.54 9.03 -5.50
C LEU A 87 -13.47 9.15 -3.98
N ARG A 88 -13.38 8.04 -3.24
CA ARG A 88 -13.40 8.05 -1.77
C ARG A 88 -12.03 7.81 -1.13
N PHE A 89 -11.02 7.47 -1.92
CA PHE A 89 -9.69 7.20 -1.41
C PHE A 89 -8.60 8.02 -2.11
N PHE A 90 -8.24 7.71 -3.37
CA PHE A 90 -7.12 8.40 -4.03
C PHE A 90 -7.34 9.91 -4.22
N ALA A 91 -8.50 10.35 -4.71
CA ALA A 91 -8.76 11.77 -4.94
C ALA A 91 -8.75 12.59 -3.63
N PRO A 92 -9.40 12.15 -2.53
CA PRO A 92 -9.24 12.75 -1.21
C PRO A 92 -7.81 12.74 -0.69
N ALA A 93 -7.06 11.64 -0.88
CA ALA A 93 -5.66 11.53 -0.44
C ALA A 93 -4.72 12.50 -1.18
N ILE A 94 -4.96 12.73 -2.48
CA ILE A 94 -4.22 13.72 -3.27
C ILE A 94 -4.62 15.14 -2.84
N LEU A 95 -5.91 15.39 -2.61
CA LEU A 95 -6.41 16.72 -2.26
C LEU A 95 -6.02 17.16 -0.85
N GLY A 96 -6.05 16.23 0.11
CA GLY A 96 -5.76 16.46 1.53
C GLY A 96 -4.69 15.50 2.04
N PRO A 97 -3.43 15.58 1.56
CA PRO A 97 -2.39 14.60 1.87
C PRO A 97 -2.02 14.55 3.37
N ARG A 98 -2.24 15.65 4.11
CA ARG A 98 -2.08 15.68 5.57
C ARG A 98 -3.10 14.82 6.32
N LEU A 99 -4.29 14.61 5.76
CA LEU A 99 -5.34 13.77 6.37
C LEU A 99 -5.07 12.27 6.18
N PHE A 100 -4.13 11.94 5.30
CA PHE A 100 -3.72 10.58 4.96
C PHE A 100 -2.26 10.32 5.37
N ASP A 101 -1.70 11.18 6.23
CA ASP A 101 -0.33 11.12 6.74
C ASP A 101 0.75 11.02 5.64
N LEU A 102 0.48 11.58 4.46
CA LEU A 102 1.42 11.60 3.33
C LEU A 102 2.44 12.75 3.42
N THR A 103 2.17 13.75 4.25
CA THR A 103 3.08 14.86 4.55
C THR A 103 2.73 15.50 5.88
N THR A 104 3.76 15.91 6.63
CA THR A 104 3.63 16.72 7.84
C THR A 104 3.85 18.21 7.57
N GLU A 105 4.30 18.58 6.38
CA GLU A 105 4.62 19.97 6.02
C GLU A 105 3.34 20.81 5.83
N GLN A 106 3.46 22.12 6.09
CA GLN A 106 2.42 23.07 5.70
C GLN A 106 2.44 23.26 4.18
N ILE A 107 1.28 23.06 3.57
CA ILE A 107 1.11 23.17 2.13
C ILE A 107 0.68 24.61 1.82
N ASP A 108 1.47 25.30 1.02
CA ASP A 108 1.17 26.66 0.58
C ASP A 108 -0.03 26.70 -0.40
N SER A 109 -0.54 27.90 -0.68
CA SER A 109 -1.74 28.08 -1.50
C SER A 109 -1.54 27.63 -2.96
N GLN A 110 -0.34 27.81 -3.52
CA GLN A 110 -0.01 27.38 -4.88
C GLN A 110 0.03 25.86 -4.96
N THR A 111 0.72 25.20 -4.02
CA THR A 111 0.78 23.73 -4.00
C THR A 111 -0.60 23.10 -3.76
N ASN A 112 -1.42 23.66 -2.87
CA ASN A 112 -2.82 23.23 -2.69
C ASN A 112 -3.65 23.32 -3.98
N ARG A 113 -3.44 24.39 -4.75
CA ARG A 113 -4.10 24.56 -6.05
C ARG A 113 -3.63 23.51 -7.05
N THR A 114 -2.33 23.22 -7.12
CA THR A 114 -1.77 22.13 -7.94
C THR A 114 -2.38 20.78 -7.56
N LEU A 115 -2.43 20.43 -6.27
CA LEU A 115 -3.05 19.18 -5.79
C LEU A 115 -4.53 19.09 -6.17
N THR A 116 -5.25 20.20 -6.11
CA THR A 116 -6.66 20.27 -6.53
C THR A 116 -6.82 19.93 -8.01
N LEU A 117 -5.98 20.50 -8.88
CA LEU A 117 -6.02 20.24 -10.33
C LEU A 117 -5.63 18.80 -10.66
N ILE A 118 -4.63 18.25 -9.96
CA ILE A 118 -4.24 16.83 -10.08
C ILE A 118 -5.41 15.93 -9.65
N SER A 119 -5.98 16.16 -8.47
CA SER A 119 -7.08 15.36 -7.92
C SER A 119 -8.30 15.38 -8.84
N LYS A 120 -8.69 16.55 -9.35
CA LYS A 120 -9.76 16.70 -10.35
C LYS A 120 -9.48 15.89 -11.62
N THR A 121 -8.24 15.96 -12.12
CA THR A 121 -7.86 15.26 -13.35
C THR A 121 -7.91 13.74 -13.19
N ILE A 122 -7.32 13.22 -12.11
CA ILE A 122 -7.36 11.79 -11.77
C ILE A 122 -8.81 11.32 -11.59
N GLN A 123 -9.63 12.08 -10.86
CA GLN A 123 -11.04 11.73 -10.66
C GLN A 123 -11.80 11.66 -11.99
N SER A 124 -11.57 12.62 -12.88
CA SER A 124 -12.26 12.67 -14.17
C SER A 124 -11.86 11.49 -15.08
N LEU A 125 -10.58 11.10 -15.10
CA LEU A 125 -10.10 9.94 -15.85
C LEU A 125 -10.81 8.65 -15.44
N CYS A 126 -11.02 8.46 -14.15
CA CYS A 126 -11.63 7.24 -13.62
C CYS A 126 -13.15 7.18 -13.84
N ASN A 127 -13.79 8.34 -14.00
CA ASN A 127 -15.20 8.43 -14.37
C ASN A 127 -15.45 7.98 -15.82
N LEU A 128 -14.45 8.08 -16.72
CA LEU A 128 -14.57 7.64 -18.12
C LEU A 128 -14.71 6.11 -18.26
N VAL A 129 -14.08 5.36 -17.35
CA VAL A 129 -14.24 3.90 -17.31
C VAL A 129 -15.65 3.50 -16.87
N SER A 130 -16.38 4.44 -16.26
CA SER A 130 -17.70 4.26 -15.64
C SER A 130 -18.85 4.76 -16.52
N ALA A 131 -18.64 4.87 -17.84
CA ALA A 131 -19.64 5.26 -18.86
C ALA A 131 -20.19 6.70 -18.79
N ARG A 132 -19.79 7.48 -17.79
CA ARG A 132 -20.27 8.85 -17.67
C ARG A 132 -19.43 9.70 -18.60
N THR A 133 -20.06 10.25 -19.64
CA THR A 133 -19.47 11.33 -20.42
C THR A 133 -18.88 12.36 -19.45
N PRO A 134 -17.62 12.78 -19.67
CA PRO A 134 -17.00 13.74 -18.79
C PRO A 134 -17.83 15.02 -18.88
N ARG A 135 -18.55 15.36 -17.81
CA ARG A 135 -19.16 16.68 -17.67
C ARG A 135 -18.02 17.66 -17.41
N CYS A 136 -17.43 18.13 -18.49
CA CYS A 136 -16.41 19.16 -18.45
C CYS A 136 -17.11 20.48 -18.12
N ASN A 137 -17.31 20.74 -16.83
CA ASN A 137 -17.94 21.97 -16.37
C ASN A 137 -17.00 23.19 -16.48
N GLU A 138 -15.74 22.99 -16.91
CA GLU A 138 -14.68 24.01 -16.90
C GLU A 138 -13.91 23.96 -18.23
N ASP A 139 -14.15 24.94 -19.12
CA ASP A 139 -13.60 24.96 -20.49
C ASP A 139 -12.07 24.95 -20.53
N TYR A 140 -11.40 25.56 -19.55
CA TYR A 140 -9.93 25.61 -19.49
C TYR A 140 -9.28 24.24 -19.22
N MET A 141 -10.02 23.27 -18.68
CA MET A 141 -9.52 21.91 -18.40
C MET A 141 -9.60 20.98 -19.61
N VAL A 142 -10.27 21.39 -20.71
CA VAL A 142 -10.50 20.53 -21.88
C VAL A 142 -9.18 20.00 -22.47
N CYS A 143 -8.19 20.87 -22.68
CA CYS A 143 -6.90 20.48 -23.23
C CYS A 143 -6.11 19.55 -22.31
N MET A 144 -6.29 19.69 -20.98
CA MET A 144 -5.71 18.78 -20.01
C MET A 144 -6.35 17.40 -20.14
N TYR A 145 -7.68 17.33 -20.13
CA TYR A 145 -8.42 16.09 -20.25
C TYR A 145 -8.12 15.35 -21.57
N GLN A 146 -8.10 16.05 -22.71
CA GLN A 146 -7.78 15.45 -24.01
C GLN A 146 -6.41 14.75 -24.04
N ALA A 147 -5.43 15.24 -23.29
CA ALA A 147 -4.10 14.63 -23.24
C ALA A 147 -4.08 13.25 -22.55
N PHE A 148 -5.03 13.01 -21.62
CA PHE A 148 -5.11 11.76 -20.86
C PHE A 148 -6.30 10.89 -21.26
N TYR A 149 -7.22 11.39 -22.08
CA TYR A 149 -8.39 10.65 -22.56
C TYR A 149 -8.05 9.77 -23.77
N THR A 150 -6.99 8.98 -23.62
CA THR A 150 -6.56 8.02 -24.63
C THR A 150 -7.01 6.62 -24.25
N GLU A 151 -7.14 5.73 -25.24
CA GLU A 151 -7.45 4.31 -24.99
C GLU A 151 -6.43 3.64 -24.06
N THR A 152 -5.18 4.09 -24.07
CA THR A 152 -4.12 3.56 -23.20
C THR A 152 -4.41 3.83 -21.72
N HIS A 153 -4.79 5.06 -21.34
CA HIS A 153 -5.14 5.39 -19.96
C HIS A 153 -6.42 4.66 -19.52
N VAL A 154 -7.44 4.65 -20.36
CA VAL A 154 -8.70 3.93 -20.09
C VAL A 154 -8.43 2.44 -19.86
N THR A 155 -7.59 1.82 -20.69
CA THR A 155 -7.20 0.42 -20.55
C THR A 155 -6.41 0.19 -19.27
N ALA A 156 -5.47 1.07 -18.90
CA ALA A 156 -4.70 0.96 -17.67
C ALA A 156 -5.59 1.04 -16.41
N VAL A 157 -6.58 1.94 -16.38
CA VAL A 157 -7.54 2.02 -15.26
C VAL A 157 -8.42 0.77 -15.21
N ARG A 158 -8.92 0.29 -16.35
CA ARG A 158 -9.69 -0.98 -16.39
C ARG A 158 -8.87 -2.15 -15.88
N GLN A 159 -7.63 -2.29 -16.34
CA GLN A 159 -6.72 -3.32 -15.86
C GLN A 159 -6.47 -3.20 -14.36
N PHE A 160 -6.23 -2.00 -13.85
CA PHE A 160 -6.09 -1.78 -12.41
C PHE A 160 -7.34 -2.26 -11.64
N LEU A 161 -8.54 -1.85 -12.07
CA LEU A 161 -9.81 -2.23 -11.44
C LEU A 161 -10.06 -3.75 -11.53
N GLU A 162 -9.71 -4.38 -12.65
CA GLU A 162 -9.76 -5.83 -12.83
C GLU A 162 -8.87 -6.55 -11.82
N ILE A 163 -7.60 -6.15 -11.71
CA ILE A 163 -6.64 -6.80 -10.84
C ILE A 163 -7.07 -6.71 -9.37
N ILE A 164 -7.55 -5.54 -8.91
CA ILE A 164 -7.94 -5.36 -7.51
C ILE A 164 -9.31 -5.99 -7.18
N SER A 165 -10.11 -6.38 -8.17
CA SER A 165 -11.41 -7.04 -7.97
C SER A 165 -11.44 -8.50 -8.44
N ALA A 166 -10.28 -9.02 -8.88
CA ALA A 166 -10.13 -10.39 -9.32
C ALA A 166 -10.19 -11.36 -8.13
N THR A 167 -10.92 -12.45 -8.30
CA THR A 167 -10.83 -13.64 -7.48
C THR A 167 -10.77 -14.86 -8.39
N SER A 168 -10.43 -15.99 -7.81
CA SER A 168 -10.35 -17.30 -8.46
C SER A 168 -11.69 -17.89 -8.89
N ASN A 169 -12.84 -17.38 -8.43
CA ASN A 169 -14.11 -18.09 -8.59
C ASN A 169 -14.62 -18.10 -10.05
N PRO A 170 -14.96 -19.28 -10.62
CA PRO A 170 -15.14 -19.47 -12.06
C PRO A 170 -16.59 -19.28 -12.52
N THR A 171 -17.51 -18.88 -11.63
CA THR A 171 -18.95 -18.82 -11.92
C THR A 171 -19.33 -17.74 -12.94
N GLN A 172 -18.42 -16.83 -13.30
CA GLN A 172 -18.62 -15.85 -14.37
C GLN A 172 -17.43 -15.82 -15.35
N ARG A 173 -17.16 -16.92 -16.07
CA ARG A 173 -16.20 -16.93 -17.20
C ARG A 173 -16.71 -16.22 -18.47
N ASN A 174 -17.52 -15.18 -18.37
CA ASN A 174 -18.10 -14.57 -19.56
C ASN A 174 -17.81 -13.06 -19.65
N LEU A 175 -16.96 -12.73 -20.63
CA LEU A 175 -16.77 -11.45 -21.35
C LEU A 175 -15.61 -10.51 -20.99
N ASP A 176 -14.80 -10.76 -19.96
CA ASP A 176 -13.68 -9.86 -19.64
C ASP A 176 -12.33 -10.42 -20.16
N THR A 177 -11.54 -9.57 -20.82
CA THR A 177 -10.20 -9.91 -21.33
C THR A 177 -9.28 -10.22 -20.16
N ALA A 178 -8.70 -11.42 -20.13
CA ALA A 178 -7.76 -11.84 -19.09
C ALA A 178 -6.58 -10.85 -18.99
N VAL A 179 -6.38 -10.26 -17.81
CA VAL A 179 -5.28 -9.32 -17.57
C VAL A 179 -4.06 -10.12 -17.11
N VAL A 180 -2.90 -9.86 -17.73
CA VAL A 180 -1.65 -10.51 -17.34
C VAL A 180 -1.14 -9.88 -16.06
N LEU A 181 -0.95 -10.70 -15.02
CA LEU A 181 -0.50 -10.29 -13.70
C LEU A 181 1.01 -10.43 -13.55
N LYS A 182 1.55 -11.56 -14.03
CA LYS A 182 2.98 -11.82 -14.08
C LYS A 182 3.31 -12.83 -15.17
N GLU A 183 4.44 -12.65 -15.83
CA GLU A 183 4.96 -13.60 -16.80
C GLU A 183 6.48 -13.70 -16.70
N GLY A 184 7.03 -14.87 -16.94
CA GLY A 184 8.46 -15.10 -16.73
C GLY A 184 8.88 -16.54 -16.94
N VAL A 185 10.19 -16.77 -17.03
CA VAL A 185 10.75 -18.12 -17.16
C VAL A 185 10.97 -18.71 -15.77
N LEU A 186 10.33 -19.86 -15.51
CA LEU A 186 10.56 -20.66 -14.31
C LEU A 186 11.05 -22.05 -14.68
N THR A 187 11.84 -22.66 -13.81
CA THR A 187 12.33 -24.02 -14.00
C THR A 187 11.42 -25.01 -13.27
N LYS A 188 10.58 -25.74 -14.01
CA LYS A 188 9.64 -26.72 -13.42
C LYS A 188 10.28 -28.09 -13.28
N ARG A 189 9.98 -28.79 -12.19
CA ARG A 189 10.26 -30.22 -12.08
C ARG A 189 9.32 -31.03 -12.99
N ALA A 190 9.86 -31.96 -13.77
CA ALA A 190 9.05 -32.91 -14.53
C ALA A 190 8.38 -33.89 -13.56
N GLN A 191 7.06 -34.04 -13.67
CA GLN A 191 6.27 -34.90 -12.78
C GLN A 191 6.28 -36.38 -13.20
N GLY A 192 6.93 -36.74 -14.32
CA GLY A 192 7.13 -38.13 -14.73
C GLY A 192 5.85 -38.87 -15.10
N ARG A 193 5.54 -38.98 -16.40
CA ARG A 193 4.38 -39.77 -16.90
C ARG A 193 4.59 -41.30 -16.84
N LYS A 194 5.78 -41.78 -16.44
CA LYS A 194 6.16 -43.20 -16.43
C LYS A 194 6.82 -43.56 -15.09
N ARG A 195 6.51 -44.74 -14.54
CA ARG A 195 7.07 -45.27 -13.27
C ARG A 195 8.61 -45.29 -13.22
N PHE A 196 9.31 -45.27 -14.36
CA PHE A 196 10.78 -45.33 -14.46
C PHE A 196 11.42 -44.17 -15.26
N GLY A 197 10.77 -43.00 -15.36
CA GLY A 197 11.33 -41.85 -16.09
C GLY A 197 12.18 -40.92 -15.21
N ARG A 198 13.36 -40.47 -15.70
CA ARG A 198 14.17 -39.42 -15.04
C ARG A 198 13.34 -38.14 -14.87
N LYS A 199 13.10 -37.73 -13.61
CA LYS A 199 12.40 -36.49 -13.26
C LYS A 199 13.35 -35.28 -13.39
N ASN A 200 13.49 -34.77 -14.61
CA ASN A 200 14.38 -33.64 -14.89
C ASN A 200 13.68 -32.29 -14.68
N PHE A 201 14.47 -31.26 -14.32
CA PHE A 201 14.03 -29.87 -14.30
C PHE A 201 14.07 -29.28 -15.71
N LYS A 202 13.06 -28.49 -16.08
CA LYS A 202 12.96 -27.87 -17.41
C LYS A 202 12.45 -26.44 -17.29
N ALA A 203 13.16 -25.51 -17.91
CA ALA A 203 12.72 -24.13 -18.07
C ALA A 203 11.43 -24.07 -18.91
N ARG A 204 10.44 -23.31 -18.45
CA ARG A 204 9.17 -23.07 -19.12
C ARG A 204 8.78 -21.60 -18.94
N TYR A 205 8.08 -21.07 -19.92
CA TYR A 205 7.52 -19.74 -19.84
C TYR A 205 6.17 -19.83 -19.15
N PHE A 206 6.03 -19.19 -17.99
CA PHE A 206 4.79 -19.10 -17.23
C PHE A 206 4.10 -17.77 -17.49
N ARG A 207 2.78 -17.81 -17.56
CA ARG A 207 1.92 -16.64 -17.69
C ARG A 207 0.75 -16.79 -16.73
N LEU A 208 0.71 -15.91 -15.74
CA LEU A 208 -0.37 -15.78 -14.79
C LEU A 208 -1.29 -14.65 -15.23
N THR A 209 -2.57 -14.96 -15.32
CA THR A 209 -3.63 -14.00 -15.63
C THR A 209 -4.61 -13.92 -14.46
N THR A 210 -5.58 -13.00 -14.55
CA THR A 210 -6.73 -12.97 -13.63
C THR A 210 -7.64 -14.20 -13.70
N GLN A 211 -7.42 -15.12 -14.66
CA GLN A 211 -8.28 -16.28 -14.90
C GLN A 211 -7.57 -17.63 -14.72
N ASP A 212 -6.29 -17.69 -15.10
CA ASP A 212 -5.52 -18.94 -15.11
C ASP A 212 -4.00 -18.74 -14.96
N LEU A 213 -3.33 -19.84 -14.60
CA LEU A 213 -1.89 -19.99 -14.68
C LEU A 213 -1.55 -20.97 -15.81
N THR A 214 -0.90 -20.48 -16.86
CA THR A 214 -0.47 -21.31 -17.99
C THR A 214 1.04 -21.42 -18.05
N TYR A 215 1.54 -22.50 -18.65
CA TYR A 215 2.95 -22.57 -19.03
C TYR A 215 3.16 -23.21 -20.41
N SER A 216 4.15 -22.71 -21.15
CA SER A 216 4.50 -23.16 -22.50
C SER A 216 6.01 -23.41 -22.63
N LYS A 217 6.45 -23.93 -23.78
CA LYS A 217 7.90 -24.15 -24.03
C LYS A 217 8.65 -22.81 -24.06
N HIS A 218 8.09 -21.80 -24.72
CA HIS A 218 8.67 -20.47 -24.94
C HIS A 218 7.55 -19.42 -25.02
N LYS A 219 7.90 -18.14 -24.81
CA LYS A 219 6.96 -17.02 -24.97
C LYS A 219 6.26 -17.07 -26.33
N GLY A 220 4.94 -16.86 -26.33
CA GLY A 220 4.11 -16.86 -27.55
C GLY A 220 3.78 -18.24 -28.14
N LYS A 221 4.23 -19.35 -27.54
CA LYS A 221 3.81 -20.71 -27.93
C LYS A 221 2.57 -21.16 -27.19
N GLU A 222 1.84 -22.09 -27.79
CA GLU A 222 0.66 -22.71 -27.19
C GLU A 222 0.96 -23.28 -25.78
N PRO A 223 0.03 -23.12 -24.84
CA PRO A 223 0.20 -23.59 -23.48
C PRO A 223 0.26 -25.12 -23.45
N LEU A 224 1.28 -25.65 -22.80
CA LEU A 224 1.42 -27.09 -22.53
C LEU A 224 0.47 -27.57 -21.43
N CYS A 225 0.04 -26.63 -20.58
CA CYS A 225 -0.88 -26.86 -19.48
C CYS A 225 -1.57 -25.54 -19.15
N ASN A 226 -2.85 -25.64 -18.84
CA ASN A 226 -3.63 -24.60 -18.19
C ASN A 226 -3.96 -25.10 -16.78
N ILE A 227 -3.67 -24.29 -15.76
CA ILE A 227 -4.02 -24.55 -14.36
C ILE A 227 -5.05 -23.48 -13.98
N PRO A 228 -6.34 -23.86 -13.86
CA PRO A 228 -7.36 -22.97 -13.33
C PRO A 228 -6.98 -22.45 -11.95
N LEU A 229 -7.23 -21.16 -11.68
CA LEU A 229 -6.86 -20.57 -10.39
C LEU A 229 -7.60 -21.22 -9.22
N VAL A 230 -8.82 -21.73 -9.43
CA VAL A 230 -9.59 -22.51 -8.44
C VAL A 230 -8.90 -23.80 -8.00
N ASP A 231 -8.11 -24.41 -8.89
CA ASP A 231 -7.45 -25.69 -8.62
C ASP A 231 -6.14 -25.49 -7.84
N ILE A 232 -5.78 -24.26 -7.51
CA ILE A 232 -4.60 -23.96 -6.69
C ILE A 232 -5.02 -23.99 -5.22
N LEU A 233 -4.63 -25.04 -4.51
CA LEU A 233 -5.01 -25.26 -3.12
C LEU A 233 -4.06 -24.58 -2.12
N ALA A 234 -2.79 -24.41 -2.49
CA ALA A 234 -1.79 -23.69 -1.72
C ALA A 234 -0.59 -23.29 -2.61
N VAL A 235 0.05 -22.17 -2.30
CA VAL A 235 1.30 -21.73 -2.93
C VAL A 235 2.28 -21.32 -1.84
N GLU A 236 3.37 -22.07 -1.71
CA GLU A 236 4.27 -21.96 -0.57
C GLU A 236 5.72 -22.22 -0.97
N ARG A 237 6.65 -21.79 -0.13
CA ARG A 237 8.08 -22.10 -0.29
C ARG A 237 8.34 -23.59 -0.08
N VAL A 238 9.40 -24.09 -0.71
CA VAL A 238 9.85 -25.48 -0.57
C VAL A 238 11.17 -25.49 0.20
N GLN A 239 11.28 -26.36 1.19
CA GLN A 239 12.51 -26.61 1.94
C GLN A 239 13.67 -26.99 1.01
N GLU A 240 14.80 -26.30 1.15
CA GLU A 240 15.97 -26.45 0.28
C GLU A 240 16.49 -27.90 0.27
N GLU A 241 16.37 -28.61 1.38
CA GLU A 241 16.77 -30.00 1.57
C GLU A 241 16.04 -30.96 0.60
N SER A 242 14.88 -30.56 0.10
CA SER A 242 14.08 -31.36 -0.83
C SER A 242 14.80 -31.63 -2.15
N PHE A 243 15.47 -30.62 -2.70
CA PHE A 243 16.09 -30.71 -4.04
C PHE A 243 17.53 -30.20 -4.08
N LYS A 244 18.06 -29.68 -2.97
CA LYS A 244 19.34 -28.96 -2.91
C LYS A 244 19.36 -27.80 -3.92
N LYS A 245 18.27 -27.04 -3.96
CA LYS A 245 18.02 -25.93 -4.87
C LYS A 245 17.36 -24.78 -4.11
N ASN A 246 17.83 -23.58 -4.36
CA ASN A 246 17.30 -22.36 -3.74
C ASN A 246 16.19 -21.75 -4.60
N ASN A 247 15.45 -20.82 -4.02
CA ASN A 247 14.35 -20.08 -4.69
C ASN A 247 13.29 -21.03 -5.24
N MET A 248 13.02 -22.11 -4.50
CA MET A 248 12.06 -23.14 -4.85
C MET A 248 10.72 -22.86 -4.15
N PHE A 249 9.65 -22.96 -4.90
CA PHE A 249 8.29 -22.89 -4.38
C PHE A 249 7.41 -23.97 -5.01
N GLN A 250 6.25 -24.22 -4.42
CA GLN A 250 5.31 -25.24 -4.84
C GLN A 250 3.92 -24.67 -5.04
N ILE A 251 3.22 -25.22 -6.03
CA ILE A 251 1.80 -24.99 -6.29
C ILE A 251 1.10 -26.33 -6.08
N VAL A 252 0.32 -26.44 -5.00
CA VAL A 252 -0.43 -27.63 -4.66
C VAL A 252 -1.74 -27.63 -5.44
N GLN A 253 -1.98 -28.67 -6.24
CA GLN A 253 -3.23 -28.93 -6.96
C GLN A 253 -3.89 -30.20 -6.41
N PRO A 254 -5.20 -30.43 -6.63
CA PRO A 254 -5.90 -31.63 -6.18
C PRO A 254 -5.21 -32.94 -6.55
N GLU A 255 -4.67 -33.04 -7.77
CA GLU A 255 -4.07 -34.28 -8.26
C GLU A 255 -2.55 -34.35 -8.06
N ARG A 256 -1.87 -33.22 -7.81
CA ARG A 256 -0.40 -33.16 -7.84
C ARG A 256 0.19 -31.89 -7.25
N VAL A 257 1.43 -31.99 -6.78
CA VAL A 257 2.25 -30.82 -6.40
C VAL A 257 3.19 -30.43 -7.53
N LEU A 258 3.14 -29.17 -7.94
CA LEU A 258 4.03 -28.60 -8.95
C LEU A 258 5.18 -27.84 -8.28
N TYR A 259 6.40 -28.36 -8.42
CA TYR A 259 7.61 -27.71 -7.91
C TYR A 259 8.27 -26.82 -8.97
N LEU A 260 8.55 -25.57 -8.61
CA LEU A 260 9.08 -24.52 -9.48
C LEU A 260 10.31 -23.88 -8.84
N GLN A 261 11.28 -23.51 -9.68
CA GLN A 261 12.45 -22.72 -9.30
C GLN A 261 12.41 -21.37 -10.01
N ALA A 262 12.52 -20.27 -9.26
CA ALA A 262 12.77 -18.95 -9.81
C ALA A 262 14.27 -18.70 -10.02
N SER A 263 14.61 -17.65 -10.78
CA SER A 263 16.01 -17.27 -11.04
C SER A 263 16.71 -16.71 -9.80
N ASN A 264 15.98 -16.02 -8.94
CA ASN A 264 16.46 -15.41 -7.70
C ASN A 264 15.33 -15.35 -6.65
N CYS A 265 15.66 -14.93 -5.43
CA CYS A 265 14.73 -14.87 -4.30
C CYS A 265 13.65 -13.77 -4.46
N VAL A 266 13.93 -12.71 -5.20
CA VAL A 266 12.97 -11.63 -5.47
C VAL A 266 11.86 -12.15 -6.39
N GLU A 267 12.23 -12.77 -7.51
CA GLU A 267 11.28 -13.42 -8.43
C GLU A 267 10.48 -14.51 -7.72
N GLU A 268 11.12 -15.35 -6.90
CA GLU A 268 10.42 -16.36 -6.10
C GLU A 268 9.36 -15.73 -5.20
N LYS A 269 9.73 -14.70 -4.44
CA LYS A 269 8.81 -13.97 -3.57
C LYS A 269 7.66 -13.36 -4.37
N GLU A 270 7.94 -12.66 -5.47
CA GLU A 270 6.91 -12.06 -6.31
C GLU A 270 5.93 -13.10 -6.87
N TRP A 271 6.42 -14.26 -7.34
CA TRP A 271 5.56 -15.34 -7.82
C TRP A 271 4.67 -15.91 -6.70
N VAL A 272 5.26 -16.18 -5.54
CA VAL A 272 4.53 -16.70 -4.38
C VAL A 272 3.48 -15.70 -3.90
N ASP A 273 3.85 -14.43 -3.72
CA ASP A 273 2.97 -13.37 -3.21
C ASP A 273 1.77 -13.16 -4.14
N VAL A 274 2.01 -13.03 -5.45
CA VAL A 274 0.93 -12.77 -6.42
C VAL A 274 -0.01 -13.98 -6.51
N LEU A 275 0.51 -15.21 -6.60
CA LEU A 275 -0.33 -16.41 -6.66
C LEU A 275 -1.10 -16.64 -5.36
N ALA A 276 -0.44 -16.51 -4.20
CA ALA A 276 -1.09 -16.67 -2.89
C ALA A 276 -2.17 -15.60 -2.67
N LYS A 277 -1.97 -14.38 -3.17
CA LYS A 277 -2.96 -13.30 -3.14
C LYS A 277 -4.21 -13.64 -3.93
N ILE A 278 -4.06 -14.07 -5.19
CA ILE A 278 -5.19 -14.35 -6.09
C ILE A 278 -5.97 -15.58 -5.65
N CYS A 279 -5.27 -16.62 -5.19
CA CYS A 279 -5.89 -17.89 -4.80
C CYS A 279 -6.34 -17.91 -3.33
N ARG A 280 -6.32 -16.76 -2.65
CA ARG A 280 -6.66 -16.66 -1.23
C ARG A 280 -8.09 -17.08 -0.93
N THR A 281 -9.03 -16.64 -1.77
CA THR A 281 -10.46 -16.85 -1.59
C THR A 281 -10.95 -18.14 -2.25
N ASN A 282 -10.04 -19.07 -2.57
CA ASN A 282 -10.44 -20.37 -3.11
C ASN A 282 -11.20 -21.15 -2.03
N ASP A 283 -12.40 -21.63 -2.36
CA ASP A 283 -13.26 -22.39 -1.44
C ASP A 283 -12.58 -23.65 -0.87
N HIS A 284 -11.61 -24.22 -1.60
CA HIS A 284 -10.91 -25.46 -1.24
C HIS A 284 -9.44 -25.25 -0.86
N ARG A 285 -9.06 -24.05 -0.41
CA ARG A 285 -7.69 -23.77 0.05
C ARG A 285 -7.33 -24.69 1.22
N LEU A 286 -6.09 -25.21 1.21
CA LEU A 286 -5.60 -26.05 2.30
C LEU A 286 -5.26 -25.20 3.53
N ASP A 287 -5.55 -25.73 4.72
CA ASP A 287 -5.07 -25.17 5.98
C ASP A 287 -3.61 -25.54 6.24
N LYS A 288 -3.22 -26.76 5.87
CA LYS A 288 -1.86 -27.28 6.05
C LYS A 288 -1.29 -27.82 4.74
N TYR A 289 0.02 -27.67 4.58
CA TYR A 289 0.81 -28.17 3.48
C TYR A 289 2.07 -28.88 3.96
N HIS A 290 2.75 -29.58 3.05
CA HIS A 290 4.06 -30.16 3.30
C HIS A 290 5.15 -29.25 2.71
N PRO A 291 6.05 -28.67 3.52
CA PRO A 291 7.13 -27.81 3.01
C PRO A 291 8.25 -28.60 2.32
N GLY A 292 8.38 -29.90 2.64
CA GLY A 292 9.31 -30.81 1.99
C GLY A 292 8.66 -31.53 0.81
N ALA A 293 9.44 -31.96 -0.18
CA ALA A 293 8.92 -32.74 -1.28
C ALA A 293 8.69 -34.22 -0.93
N PHE A 294 7.75 -34.88 -1.60
CA PHE A 294 7.60 -36.33 -1.54
C PHE A 294 8.65 -37.04 -2.43
N ILE A 295 9.61 -37.73 -1.81
CA ILE A 295 10.76 -38.37 -2.47
C ILE A 295 11.01 -39.73 -1.82
N SER A 296 11.30 -40.75 -2.64
CA SER A 296 11.61 -42.11 -2.15
C SER A 296 10.54 -42.67 -1.20
N GLY A 297 9.26 -42.43 -1.53
CA GLY A 297 8.12 -42.98 -0.80
C GLY A 297 7.79 -42.31 0.53
N HIS A 298 8.39 -41.15 0.85
CA HIS A 298 8.07 -40.38 2.06
C HIS A 298 8.21 -38.87 1.85
N TRP A 299 7.54 -38.10 2.70
CA TRP A 299 7.69 -36.65 2.78
C TRP A 299 9.01 -36.28 3.47
N ILE A 300 9.82 -35.42 2.87
CA ILE A 300 11.11 -35.01 3.45
C ILE A 300 10.93 -34.28 4.79
N CYS A 301 9.87 -33.49 4.93
CA CYS A 301 9.58 -32.66 6.11
C CYS A 301 9.16 -33.47 7.35
N CYS A 302 8.20 -34.38 7.23
CA CYS A 302 7.60 -35.10 8.35
C CYS A 302 7.83 -36.62 8.34
N LYS A 303 8.52 -37.14 7.32
CA LYS A 303 8.82 -38.57 7.11
C LYS A 303 7.60 -39.48 6.94
N VAL A 304 6.40 -38.94 6.79
CA VAL A 304 5.18 -39.71 6.49
C VAL A 304 5.29 -40.37 5.13
N ALA A 305 4.99 -41.67 5.07
CA ALA A 305 5.13 -42.51 3.86
C ALA A 305 3.92 -42.49 2.91
N ALA A 306 2.89 -41.70 3.24
CA ALA A 306 1.68 -41.56 2.43
C ALA A 306 1.70 -40.22 1.66
N GLU A 307 1.67 -40.28 0.32
CA GLU A 307 1.66 -39.08 -0.55
C GLU A 307 0.39 -38.24 -0.35
N GLY A 308 -0.75 -38.85 -0.04
CA GLY A 308 -2.01 -38.16 0.23
C GLY A 308 -2.21 -37.71 1.68
N ALA A 309 -1.18 -37.75 2.54
CA ALA A 309 -1.31 -37.32 3.93
C ALA A 309 -1.54 -35.80 4.06
N GLU A 310 -2.33 -35.40 5.06
CA GLU A 310 -2.52 -33.99 5.43
C GLU A 310 -1.17 -33.30 5.68
N GLY A 311 -1.08 -32.02 5.32
CA GLY A 311 0.14 -31.21 5.49
C GLY A 311 0.61 -31.14 6.94
N CYS A 312 1.93 -31.03 7.15
CA CYS A 312 2.53 -30.92 8.48
C CYS A 312 2.81 -29.47 8.93
N THR A 313 2.54 -28.46 8.09
CA THR A 313 2.81 -27.04 8.36
C THR A 313 1.63 -26.19 7.93
N GLN A 314 1.28 -25.15 8.69
CA GLN A 314 0.19 -24.24 8.37
C GLN A 314 0.51 -23.44 7.11
N VAL A 315 -0.46 -23.34 6.19
CA VAL A 315 -0.39 -22.50 5.00
C VAL A 315 -0.35 -21.04 5.44
N SER A 316 0.47 -20.24 4.75
CA SER A 316 0.64 -18.83 5.07
C SER A 316 -0.70 -18.11 4.94
N THR A 317 -1.25 -17.68 6.08
CA THR A 317 -2.40 -16.78 6.15
C THR A 317 -1.87 -15.36 6.02
N SER A 318 -1.85 -14.80 4.82
CA SER A 318 -1.40 -13.43 4.57
C SER A 318 -2.42 -12.38 5.05
N LEU A 319 -2.92 -12.54 6.28
CA LEU A 319 -3.48 -11.47 7.10
C LEU A 319 -2.32 -10.70 7.74
N ASP A 320 -1.38 -10.22 6.93
CA ASP A 320 -0.52 -9.12 7.37
C ASP A 320 -1.38 -7.84 7.31
N LEU A 321 -2.33 -7.78 8.25
CA LEU A 321 -2.89 -6.53 8.77
C LEU A 321 -1.88 -5.83 9.69
N HIS A 322 -0.58 -6.18 9.60
CA HIS A 322 0.47 -5.26 10.00
C HIS A 322 0.40 -4.07 9.04
N MET A 323 -0.50 -3.13 9.34
CA MET A 323 -0.18 -1.74 9.15
C MET A 323 1.22 -1.60 9.73
N ASN A 324 2.20 -1.40 8.85
CA ASN A 324 3.55 -1.13 9.25
C ASN A 324 3.52 0.30 9.80
N VAL A 325 2.91 0.45 10.98
CA VAL A 325 2.91 1.68 11.75
C VAL A 325 4.38 1.83 12.10
N ASP A 326 5.03 2.78 11.45
CA ASP A 326 6.36 3.16 11.81
C ASP A 326 6.29 3.72 13.22
N THR A 327 6.53 2.84 14.19
CA THR A 327 6.40 3.15 15.61
C THR A 327 7.34 4.27 16.01
N GLU A 328 8.48 4.41 15.32
CA GLU A 328 9.46 5.46 15.60
C GLU A 328 8.94 6.81 15.10
N THR A 329 8.42 6.87 13.86
CA THR A 329 7.83 8.08 13.29
C THR A 329 6.56 8.51 14.05
N GLU A 330 5.67 7.58 14.40
CA GLU A 330 4.47 7.88 15.18
C GLU A 330 4.81 8.33 16.60
N LEU A 331 5.79 7.71 17.26
CA LEU A 331 6.25 8.15 18.58
C LEU A 331 6.82 9.57 18.52
N ALA A 332 7.66 9.86 17.52
CA ALA A 332 8.23 11.20 17.32
C ALA A 332 7.13 12.25 17.06
N ARG A 333 6.11 11.89 16.28
CA ARG A 333 4.96 12.74 15.98
C ARG A 333 4.11 13.01 17.24
N LEU A 334 3.77 11.98 18.00
CA LEU A 334 3.01 12.09 19.25
C LEU A 334 3.75 12.95 20.27
N HIS A 335 5.04 12.70 20.45
CA HIS A 335 5.90 13.49 21.33
C HIS A 335 5.91 14.98 20.93
N SER A 336 6.18 15.27 19.65
CA SER A 336 6.19 16.65 19.13
C SER A 336 4.84 17.35 19.34
N LEU A 337 3.73 16.65 19.07
CA LEU A 337 2.38 17.20 19.25
C LEU A 337 2.08 17.52 20.72
N ILE A 338 2.43 16.62 21.64
CA ILE A 338 2.20 16.80 23.08
C ILE A 338 3.02 17.99 23.60
N ILE A 339 4.31 18.04 23.30
CA ILE A 339 5.19 19.13 23.76
C ILE A 339 4.78 20.47 23.18
N THR A 340 4.42 20.53 21.89
CA THR A 340 3.98 21.78 21.23
C THR A 340 2.67 22.33 21.81
N HIS A 341 1.83 21.47 22.40
CA HIS A 341 0.53 21.85 22.94
C HIS A 341 0.40 21.59 24.45
N ILE A 342 1.53 21.49 25.15
CA ILE A 342 1.58 21.12 26.57
C ILE A 342 0.79 22.11 27.44
N ASP A 343 0.85 23.41 27.15
CA ASP A 343 0.10 24.43 27.90
C ASP A 343 -1.41 24.19 27.79
N ARG A 344 -1.90 23.76 26.62
CA ARG A 344 -3.33 23.46 26.43
C ARG A 344 -3.72 22.20 27.19
N LEU A 345 -2.84 21.20 27.22
CA LEU A 345 -3.01 19.97 28.00
C LEU A 345 -3.10 20.29 29.49
N GLU A 346 -2.19 21.12 30.01
CA GLU A 346 -2.15 21.53 31.42
C GLU A 346 -3.39 22.35 31.82
N ASN A 347 -3.87 23.24 30.94
CA ASN A 347 -5.13 23.95 31.16
C ASN A 347 -6.33 23.00 31.29
N VAL A 348 -6.39 21.94 30.47
CA VAL A 348 -7.44 20.91 30.56
C VAL A 348 -7.28 20.11 31.86
N MET A 349 -6.05 19.73 32.23
CA MET A 349 -5.79 19.04 33.50
C MET A 349 -6.22 19.88 34.70
N GLN A 350 -5.92 21.18 34.71
CA GLN A 350 -6.33 22.10 35.77
C GLN A 350 -7.86 22.25 35.83
N ALA A 351 -8.53 22.30 34.68
CA ALA A 351 -9.99 22.31 34.63
C ALA A 351 -10.61 21.01 35.18
N CYS A 352 -10.01 19.85 34.88
CA CYS A 352 -10.43 18.56 35.45
C CYS A 352 -10.20 18.50 36.98
N GLU A 353 -9.09 19.05 37.47
CA GLU A 353 -8.78 19.13 38.91
C GLU A 353 -9.78 20.04 39.65
N CYS A 354 -10.08 21.21 39.10
CA CYS A 354 -11.06 22.13 39.67
C CYS A 354 -12.47 21.50 39.76
N GLN A 355 -12.88 20.73 38.75
CA GLN A 355 -14.18 20.07 38.72
C GLN A 355 -14.27 18.85 39.66
N ALA A 356 -13.15 18.18 39.94
CA ALA A 356 -13.08 17.09 40.91
C ALA A 356 -13.18 17.57 42.37
N VAL A 357 -12.82 18.83 42.65
CA VAL A 357 -12.80 19.42 44.00
C VAL A 357 -14.03 20.30 44.27
N TYR A 358 -14.53 21.02 43.26
CA TYR A 358 -15.69 21.90 43.38
C TYR A 358 -16.86 21.37 42.54
N THR A 359 -17.90 20.87 43.21
CA THR A 359 -19.17 20.43 42.57
C THR A 359 -20.08 21.61 42.22
N GLY A 360 -19.54 22.66 41.59
CA GLY A 360 -20.29 23.86 41.20
C GLY A 360 -19.86 24.39 39.82
N ASP A 361 -20.82 24.98 39.10
CA ASP A 361 -20.76 25.48 37.71
C ASP A 361 -19.72 26.60 37.43
N ILE A 362 -18.45 26.37 37.75
CA ILE A 362 -17.38 27.39 37.59
C ILE A 362 -16.41 27.02 36.45
N CYS A 363 -16.34 25.74 36.03
CA CYS A 363 -15.41 25.29 35.00
C CYS A 363 -16.13 24.82 33.72
N PHE A 364 -16.06 25.61 32.66
CA PHE A 364 -16.54 25.27 31.33
C PHE A 364 -15.58 24.29 30.63
N LEU A 365 -15.60 23.02 31.01
CA LEU A 365 -15.19 21.96 30.09
C LEU A 365 -16.36 21.68 29.13
N PRO A 366 -16.14 21.55 27.81
CA PRO A 366 -17.21 21.17 26.90
C PRO A 366 -17.77 19.80 27.33
N SER A 367 -18.93 19.82 27.97
CA SER A 367 -19.57 18.69 28.66
C SER A 367 -19.92 17.49 27.75
N SER A 368 -19.60 17.55 26.46
CA SER A 368 -19.96 16.54 25.45
C SER A 368 -18.85 15.53 25.14
N MET A 369 -17.66 15.61 25.73
CA MET A 369 -16.53 14.74 25.37
C MET A 369 -15.86 13.95 26.50
N ILE A 370 -16.10 14.27 27.78
CA ILE A 370 -15.40 13.62 28.90
C ILE A 370 -16.43 12.84 29.73
N GLU A 371 -16.42 11.51 29.59
CA GLU A 371 -17.34 10.61 30.30
C GLU A 371 -17.01 10.50 31.80
N ASP A 372 -15.71 10.37 32.13
CA ASP A 372 -15.21 10.33 33.52
C ASP A 372 -14.01 11.28 33.71
N VAL A 373 -14.21 12.32 34.52
CA VAL A 373 -13.21 13.36 34.81
C VAL A 373 -12.00 12.77 35.54
N GLN A 374 -12.20 11.80 36.45
CA GLN A 374 -11.11 11.25 37.25
C GLN A 374 -10.19 10.35 36.41
N SER A 375 -10.74 9.47 35.58
CA SER A 375 -9.95 8.65 34.64
C SER A 375 -9.30 9.50 33.55
N CYS A 376 -9.97 10.55 33.07
CA CYS A 376 -9.39 11.50 32.14
C CYS A 376 -8.14 12.17 32.75
N PHE A 377 -8.25 12.74 33.96
CA PHE A 377 -7.13 13.38 34.64
C PHE A 377 -5.94 12.43 34.86
N LYS A 378 -6.19 11.19 35.30
CA LYS A 378 -5.13 10.16 35.45
C LYS A 378 -4.42 9.87 34.13
N THR A 379 -5.18 9.72 33.05
CA THR A 379 -4.65 9.43 31.71
C THR A 379 -3.80 10.60 31.19
N LEU A 380 -4.30 11.83 31.33
CA LEU A 380 -3.56 13.04 30.92
C LEU A 380 -2.27 13.22 31.74
N THR A 381 -2.31 12.89 33.04
CA THR A 381 -1.13 12.93 33.90
C THR A 381 -0.07 11.93 33.44
N ALA A 382 -0.46 10.68 33.20
CA ALA A 382 0.44 9.64 32.70
C ALA A 382 1.04 10.01 31.33
N LEU A 383 0.23 10.58 30.43
CA LEU A 383 0.66 11.03 29.11
C LEU A 383 1.70 12.16 29.19
N ARG A 384 1.45 13.15 30.06
CA ARG A 384 2.36 14.27 30.33
C ARG A 384 3.69 13.76 30.88
N GLU A 385 3.65 12.86 31.86
CA GLU A 385 4.86 12.28 32.46
C GLU A 385 5.69 11.51 31.44
N ALA A 386 5.05 10.66 30.64
CA ALA A 386 5.73 9.92 29.57
C ALA A 386 6.38 10.85 28.55
N ALA A 387 5.67 11.91 28.12
CA ALA A 387 6.22 12.91 27.20
C ALA A 387 7.42 13.65 27.79
N PHE A 388 7.38 14.02 29.08
CA PHE A 388 8.50 14.68 29.74
C PHE A 388 9.73 13.78 29.92
N VAL A 389 9.53 12.51 30.25
CA VAL A 389 10.63 11.54 30.32
C VAL A 389 11.30 11.42 28.96
N LEU A 390 10.50 11.26 27.89
CA LEU A 390 11.01 11.15 26.53
C LEU A 390 11.76 12.42 26.08
N GLU A 391 11.22 13.60 26.37
CA GLU A 391 11.88 14.89 26.07
C GLU A 391 13.20 15.02 26.84
N GLN A 392 13.25 14.57 28.10
CA GLN A 392 14.46 14.61 28.91
C GLN A 392 15.55 13.71 28.34
N GLU A 393 15.20 12.48 27.95
CA GLU A 393 16.11 11.54 27.30
C GLU A 393 16.58 12.07 25.95
N HIS A 394 15.67 12.64 25.15
CA HIS A 394 16.00 13.24 23.86
C HIS A 394 16.99 14.41 24.01
N ARG A 395 16.76 15.31 24.99
CA ARG A 395 17.69 16.40 25.32
C ARG A 395 19.05 15.88 25.78
N ALA A 396 19.07 14.86 26.63
CA ALA A 396 20.33 14.26 27.10
C ALA A 396 21.13 13.67 25.94
N TYR A 397 20.45 12.96 25.03
CA TYR A 397 21.05 12.42 23.82
C TYR A 397 21.59 13.50 22.88
N LEU A 398 20.81 14.55 22.58
CA LEU A 398 21.27 15.67 21.75
C LEU A 398 22.49 16.38 22.37
N ARG A 399 22.50 16.56 23.70
CA ARG A 399 23.67 17.09 24.41
C ARG A 399 24.88 16.18 24.32
N SER A 400 24.70 14.85 24.31
CA SER A 400 25.79 13.89 24.08
C SER A 400 26.36 14.01 22.66
N ILE A 401 25.49 14.05 21.64
CA ILE A 401 25.92 14.24 20.24
C ILE A 401 26.71 15.52 20.10
N ALA A 402 26.22 16.62 20.66
CA ALA A 402 26.89 17.92 20.58
C ALA A 402 28.26 17.96 21.27
N ARG A 403 28.44 17.17 22.33
CA ARG A 403 29.75 17.02 23.00
C ARG A 403 30.72 16.15 22.19
N GLU A 404 30.20 15.14 21.49
CA GLU A 404 31.00 14.17 20.75
C GLU A 404 31.31 14.61 19.31
N THR A 405 30.50 15.49 18.74
CA THR A 405 30.69 16.03 17.39
C THR A 405 31.85 17.04 17.36
N LYS A 406 32.98 16.59 16.79
CA LYS A 406 34.13 17.47 16.51
C LYS A 406 34.04 18.00 15.09
N TYR A 407 34.23 19.31 14.92
CA TYR A 407 34.32 19.95 13.62
C TYR A 407 35.46 19.35 12.79
N GLY A 408 35.18 18.91 11.56
CA GLY A 408 36.14 18.20 10.70
C GLY A 408 36.22 16.68 10.91
N SER A 409 35.31 16.09 11.70
CA SER A 409 35.16 14.64 11.83
C SER A 409 34.35 14.02 10.69
N LYS A 410 34.33 12.67 10.59
CA LYS A 410 33.44 11.97 9.64
C LYS A 410 31.96 12.29 9.87
N GLN A 411 31.56 12.62 11.10
CA GLN A 411 30.18 12.99 11.45
C GLN A 411 29.87 14.49 11.27
N ALA A 412 30.87 15.34 11.03
CA ALA A 412 30.70 16.77 10.74
C ALA A 412 31.82 17.26 9.79
N PRO A 413 31.73 16.94 8.48
CA PRO A 413 32.74 17.28 7.49
C PRO A 413 32.90 18.80 7.31
N ILE A 414 34.09 19.24 6.91
CA ILE A 414 34.36 20.66 6.64
C ILE A 414 33.48 21.11 5.46
N GLY A 415 32.58 22.07 5.70
CA GLY A 415 31.64 22.60 4.71
C GLY A 415 30.20 22.07 4.83
N ASP A 416 29.90 21.23 5.82
CA ASP A 416 28.53 20.81 6.14
C ASP A 416 27.92 21.69 7.25
N ASP A 417 26.90 22.48 6.90
CA ASP A 417 26.19 23.39 7.82
C ASP A 417 25.26 22.67 8.82
N ASN A 418 25.12 21.34 8.73
CA ASN A 418 24.27 20.56 9.64
C ASN A 418 24.64 20.71 11.13
N TYR A 419 25.92 20.99 11.45
CA TYR A 419 26.34 21.26 12.83
C TYR A 419 25.77 22.58 13.38
N LEU A 420 25.52 23.58 12.51
CA LEU A 420 24.84 24.83 12.90
C LEU A 420 23.37 24.61 13.21
N VAL A 421 22.70 23.68 12.51
CA VAL A 421 21.32 23.27 12.79
C VAL A 421 21.23 22.55 14.14
N LEU A 422 22.22 21.71 14.47
CA LEU A 422 22.33 21.04 15.78
C LEU A 422 22.50 22.07 16.92
N ALA A 423 23.37 23.07 16.71
CA ALA A 423 23.58 24.17 17.65
C ALA A 423 22.33 25.06 17.82
N GLY A 424 21.60 25.32 16.73
CA GLY A 424 20.32 26.05 16.75
C GLY A 424 19.19 25.30 17.45
N ARG A 425 19.17 23.97 17.36
CA ARG A 425 18.21 23.13 18.12
C ARG A 425 18.50 23.17 19.62
N LEU A 426 19.77 23.17 20.02
CA LEU A 426 20.17 23.27 21.44
C LEU A 426 19.81 24.63 22.05
N SER A 427 19.98 25.73 21.30
CA SER A 427 19.62 27.07 21.79
C SER A 427 18.10 27.28 21.90
N CYS A 428 17.30 26.63 21.05
CA CYS A 428 15.83 26.62 21.15
C CYS A 428 15.32 25.74 22.31
N LEU A 429 16.04 24.65 22.63
CA LEU A 429 15.70 23.77 23.76
C LEU A 429 15.92 24.44 25.12
N ASP A 430 16.94 25.30 25.25
CA ASP A 430 17.23 26.03 26.48
C ASP A 430 16.32 27.27 26.67
N SER A 431 15.64 27.76 25.62
CA SER A 431 14.70 28.89 25.71
C SER A 431 13.25 28.47 25.99
N SER A 432 12.88 27.20 25.74
CA SER A 432 11.59 26.64 26.14
C SER A 432 11.56 26.39 27.66
N SER A 433 10.88 27.28 28.38
CA SER A 433 10.71 27.26 29.84
C SER A 433 9.82 26.11 30.32
N LEU A 434 10.29 24.87 30.22
CA LEU A 434 9.72 23.72 30.92
C LEU A 434 10.43 23.53 32.25
N ARG A 435 10.18 24.44 33.21
CA ARG A 435 10.52 24.22 34.61
C ARG A 435 9.40 23.39 35.22
N ARG A 436 9.71 22.20 35.75
CA ARG A 436 8.81 21.51 36.69
C ARG A 436 8.42 22.51 37.79
N PRO A 437 7.13 22.74 38.05
CA PRO A 437 6.74 23.31 39.34
C PRO A 437 7.24 22.34 40.41
N CYS A 438 7.95 22.86 41.41
CA CYS A 438 8.39 22.09 42.58
C CYS A 438 7.21 21.61 43.41
#